data_AF-A0A918PDK7-F1
#
_entry.id   AF-A0A918PDK7-F1
#
_cell.length_a   1.000
_cell.length_b   1.000
_cell.length_c   1.000
_cell.angle_alpha   90.00
_cell.angle_beta   90.00
_cell.angle_gamma   90.00
#
_symmetry.space_group_name_H-M   'P 1'
#
loop_
_entity.id
_entity.type
_entity.pdbx_description
1 polymer ?
#
loop_
_entity_poly.entity_id
_entity_poly.type
_entity_poly.pdbx_seq_one_letter_code
_entity_poly.pdbx_strand_id
1 'polypeptide(L)'
;MLRTIAATTSSTGLTVHAELDSGEYPTGVRISDEDIAALPITRHRFHGDWNYTFHPADHHPCPGFPRQRGRSAGGSDSLMPHDLRHPELTGMSRKQLGDLTDALVPGLEEHREQVRHAARGGPRRVARGTGRKPTLTPADQILVTILYLWKHALPELLGQLFNTTAMTISRAVKDVRPLLQAHGVTVPASTARFHTPDDIAAFLAPDETKIKPAC
;
A
#
# COMPACT_ATOMS: atom_id res chain seq x y z
N MET A 1 -26.95 -16.31 1.58
CA MET A 1 -26.19 -15.06 1.36
C MET A 1 -26.70 -14.30 0.12
N LEU A 2 -26.78 -14.90 -1.07
CA LEU A 2 -27.30 -14.23 -2.29
C LEU A 2 -28.69 -13.58 -2.14
N ARG A 3 -29.64 -14.28 -1.49
CA ARG A 3 -31.00 -13.77 -1.22
C ARG A 3 -31.02 -12.46 -0.42
N THR A 4 -29.96 -12.17 0.34
CA THR A 4 -29.85 -10.95 1.14
C THR A 4 -29.36 -9.76 0.30
N ILE A 5 -28.52 -10.01 -0.72
CA ILE A 5 -28.00 -8.98 -1.62
C ILE A 5 -29.11 -8.55 -2.59
N ALA A 6 -29.78 -9.52 -3.23
CA ALA A 6 -30.87 -9.26 -4.17
C ALA A 6 -32.12 -8.61 -3.53
N ALA A 7 -32.26 -8.69 -2.20
CA ALA A 7 -33.37 -8.05 -1.48
C ALA A 7 -33.15 -6.53 -1.25
N THR A 8 -31.98 -5.98 -1.64
CA THR A 8 -31.65 -4.57 -1.43
C THR A 8 -32.37 -3.69 -2.45
N THR A 9 -33.06 -2.65 -1.96
CA THR A 9 -33.71 -1.63 -2.79
C THR A 9 -33.27 -0.23 -2.35
N SER A 10 -33.19 0.71 -3.29
CA SER A 10 -32.96 2.13 -2.95
C SER A 10 -34.27 2.82 -2.59
N SER A 11 -34.20 3.92 -1.84
CA SER A 11 -35.35 4.80 -1.56
C SER A 11 -35.98 5.39 -2.83
N THR A 12 -35.24 5.40 -3.93
CA THR A 12 -35.68 5.84 -5.26
C THR A 12 -36.24 4.71 -6.13
N GLY A 13 -36.35 3.48 -5.62
CA GLY A 13 -37.01 2.36 -6.29
C GLY A 13 -36.12 1.49 -7.19
N LEU A 14 -34.79 1.63 -7.12
CA LEU A 14 -33.88 0.73 -7.86
C LEU A 14 -33.83 -0.65 -7.19
N THR A 15 -33.89 -1.70 -8.00
CA THR A 15 -33.79 -3.10 -7.57
C THR A 15 -32.43 -3.68 -7.95
N VAL A 16 -31.84 -4.46 -7.05
CA VAL A 16 -30.55 -5.11 -7.28
C VAL A 16 -30.78 -6.55 -7.74
N HIS A 17 -30.27 -6.90 -8.93
CA HIS A 17 -30.22 -8.29 -9.39
C HIS A 17 -28.88 -8.91 -8.99
N ALA A 18 -28.90 -10.08 -8.36
CA ALA A 18 -27.70 -10.82 -7.99
C ALA A 18 -27.91 -12.31 -8.23
N GLU A 19 -26.99 -12.92 -8.95
CA GLU A 19 -27.00 -14.33 -9.31
C GLU A 19 -25.70 -15.03 -8.88
N LEU A 20 -25.76 -16.35 -8.73
CA LEU A 20 -24.56 -17.15 -8.51
C LEU A 20 -23.93 -17.45 -9.86
N ASP A 21 -22.75 -16.90 -10.11
CA ASP A 21 -21.94 -17.33 -11.24
C ASP A 21 -21.18 -18.61 -10.89
N SER A 22 -21.46 -19.69 -11.60
CA SER A 22 -20.79 -20.98 -11.46
C SER A 22 -19.72 -21.20 -12.54
N GLY A 23 -19.33 -20.15 -13.27
CA GLY A 23 -18.27 -20.21 -14.26
C GLY A 23 -16.93 -20.61 -13.67
N GLU A 24 -16.15 -21.38 -14.43
CA GLU A 24 -14.75 -21.65 -14.10
C GLU A 24 -13.87 -20.50 -14.59
N TYR A 25 -13.24 -19.81 -13.66
CA TYR A 25 -12.35 -18.69 -13.95
C TYR A 25 -10.90 -19.13 -13.81
N PRO A 26 -10.14 -19.27 -14.93
CA PRO A 26 -8.74 -19.63 -14.84
C PRO A 26 -7.98 -18.56 -14.07
N THR A 27 -7.28 -18.98 -13.02
CA THR A 27 -6.45 -18.10 -12.22
C THR A 27 -5.07 -17.93 -12.87
N GLY A 28 -4.42 -16.80 -12.63
CA GLY A 28 -3.08 -16.54 -13.18
C GLY A 28 -3.05 -16.11 -14.65
N VAL A 29 -4.20 -15.75 -15.25
CA VAL A 29 -4.24 -15.09 -16.55
C VAL A 29 -3.55 -13.73 -16.42
N ARG A 30 -2.50 -13.51 -17.20
CA ARG A 30 -1.78 -12.24 -17.27
C ARG A 30 -2.38 -11.43 -18.42
N ILE A 31 -2.97 -10.29 -18.09
CA ILE A 31 -3.42 -9.29 -19.06
C ILE A 31 -2.33 -8.22 -19.10
N SER A 32 -1.91 -7.80 -20.30
CA SER A 32 -0.89 -6.77 -20.42
C SER A 32 -1.45 -5.38 -20.12
N ASP A 33 -0.58 -4.44 -19.76
CA ASP A 33 -1.00 -3.04 -19.54
C ASP A 33 -1.55 -2.41 -20.83
N GLU A 34 -1.04 -2.83 -21.99
CA GLU A 34 -1.55 -2.42 -23.31
C GLU A 34 -3.00 -2.89 -23.52
N ASP A 35 -3.31 -4.14 -23.16
CA ASP A 35 -4.67 -4.68 -23.27
C ASP A 35 -5.65 -3.94 -22.35
N ILE A 36 -5.22 -3.57 -21.14
CA ILE A 36 -6.04 -2.78 -20.20
C ILE A 36 -6.21 -1.35 -20.70
N ALA A 37 -5.17 -0.73 -21.25
CA ALA A 37 -5.22 0.62 -21.80
C ALA A 37 -6.09 0.72 -23.08
N ALA A 38 -6.18 -0.38 -23.84
CA ALA A 38 -7.03 -0.49 -25.02
C ALA A 38 -8.53 -0.62 -24.69
N LEU A 39 -8.90 -0.86 -23.42
CA LEU A 39 -10.30 -0.93 -23.03
C LEU A 39 -10.99 0.43 -23.22
N PRO A 40 -12.20 0.46 -23.83
CA PRO A 40 -12.96 1.69 -24.03
C PRO A 40 -13.66 2.11 -22.72
N ILE A 41 -12.87 2.40 -21.69
CA ILE A 41 -13.37 2.80 -20.36
C ILE A 41 -13.11 4.26 -20.07
N THR A 42 -14.09 4.94 -19.47
CA THR A 42 -13.88 6.22 -18.80
C THR A 42 -13.83 6.00 -17.30
N ARG A 43 -12.68 6.30 -16.70
CA ARG A 43 -12.48 6.24 -15.25
C ARG A 43 -13.11 7.48 -14.59
N HIS A 44 -13.91 7.28 -13.56
CA HIS A 44 -14.52 8.38 -12.80
C HIS A 44 -13.49 9.04 -11.86
N ARG A 45 -13.66 10.35 -11.61
CA ARG A 45 -12.82 11.10 -10.65
C ARG A 45 -12.85 10.50 -9.24
N PHE A 46 -14.00 9.96 -8.86
CA PHE A 46 -14.18 9.23 -7.62
C PHE A 46 -13.92 7.77 -7.94
N HIS A 47 -12.75 7.28 -7.53
CA HIS A 47 -12.44 5.87 -7.55
C HIS A 47 -12.35 5.22 -8.95
N GLY A 48 -11.75 5.91 -9.92
CA GLY A 48 -11.64 5.49 -11.32
C GLY A 48 -11.06 4.09 -11.59
N ASP A 49 -10.32 3.53 -10.64
CA ASP A 49 -9.74 2.19 -10.73
C ASP A 49 -10.78 1.06 -10.66
N TRP A 50 -11.95 1.33 -10.04
CA TRP A 50 -13.07 0.37 -9.93
C TRP A 50 -14.41 0.99 -10.33
N ASN A 51 -14.48 2.31 -10.39
CA ASN A 51 -15.63 3.07 -10.86
C ASN A 51 -15.33 3.62 -12.26
N TYR A 52 -15.72 2.86 -13.26
CA TYR A 52 -15.53 3.20 -14.65
C TYR A 52 -16.80 2.92 -15.44
N THR A 53 -16.95 3.64 -16.56
CA THR A 53 -18.00 3.41 -17.53
C THR A 53 -17.38 2.76 -18.75
N PHE A 54 -17.84 1.55 -19.10
CA PHE A 54 -17.54 0.93 -20.39
C PHE A 54 -18.39 1.56 -21.47
N HIS A 55 -17.73 1.99 -22.54
CA HIS A 55 -18.40 2.42 -23.75
C HIS A 55 -18.46 1.25 -24.73
N PRO A 56 -19.59 1.06 -25.43
CA PRO A 56 -19.64 0.10 -26.52
C PRO A 56 -18.68 0.57 -27.62
N ALA A 57 -17.59 -0.17 -27.81
CA ALA A 57 -16.73 -0.03 -28.97
C ALA A 57 -17.18 -1.04 -30.03
N ASP A 58 -17.18 -0.63 -31.29
CA ASP A 58 -17.36 -1.53 -32.42
C ASP A 58 -16.26 -2.61 -32.36
N HIS A 59 -16.65 -3.82 -32.00
CA HIS A 59 -15.73 -4.92 -31.76
C HIS A 59 -15.06 -5.33 -33.08
N HIS A 60 -13.82 -4.91 -33.29
CA HIS A 60 -12.92 -5.63 -34.19
C HIS A 60 -12.38 -6.87 -33.44
N PRO A 61 -12.47 -8.10 -33.99
CA PRO A 61 -11.90 -9.27 -33.36
C PRO A 61 -10.38 -9.22 -33.50
N CYS A 62 -9.67 -9.10 -32.37
CA CYS A 62 -8.21 -9.16 -32.35
C CYS A 62 -7.71 -10.61 -32.48
N PRO A 63 -6.71 -10.89 -33.34
CA PRO A 63 -6.12 -12.21 -33.45
C PRO A 63 -5.03 -12.44 -32.38
N GLY A 64 -5.14 -13.57 -31.69
CA GLY A 64 -4.09 -14.37 -31.02
C GLY A 64 -2.85 -13.68 -30.42
N PHE A 65 -2.79 -13.67 -29.08
CA PHE A 65 -1.64 -13.27 -28.26
C PHE A 65 -0.29 -13.88 -28.72
N PRO A 66 0.76 -13.06 -28.95
CA PRO A 66 2.12 -13.56 -28.95
C PRO A 66 2.71 -13.53 -27.53
N ARG A 67 3.25 -14.68 -27.08
CA ARG A 67 4.10 -14.80 -25.89
C ARG A 67 5.39 -14.00 -26.09
N GLN A 68 5.66 -12.99 -25.26
CA GLN A 68 6.93 -12.28 -25.26
C GLN A 68 7.70 -12.51 -23.94
N ARG A 69 8.95 -12.95 -24.11
CA ARG A 69 9.94 -13.20 -23.06
C ARG A 69 10.62 -11.89 -22.66
N GLY A 70 10.96 -11.81 -21.38
CA GLY A 70 12.05 -11.06 -20.75
C GLY A 70 12.57 -9.79 -21.43
N ARG A 71 12.37 -8.66 -20.77
CA ARG A 71 13.25 -7.50 -20.89
C ARG A 71 13.62 -7.00 -19.50
N SER A 72 14.92 -7.00 -19.21
CA SER A 72 15.52 -6.43 -18.01
C SER A 72 16.19 -5.09 -18.34
N ALA A 73 16.17 -4.22 -17.32
CA ALA A 73 17.13 -3.17 -16.97
C ALA A 73 17.11 -1.84 -17.76
N GLY A 74 16.82 -0.76 -17.02
CA GLY A 74 17.20 0.60 -17.37
C GLY A 74 16.57 1.67 -16.47
N GLY A 75 17.21 1.96 -15.33
CA GLY A 75 16.96 3.18 -14.53
C GLY A 75 16.32 2.95 -13.16
N SER A 76 17.06 2.42 -12.19
CA SER A 76 16.68 2.54 -10.77
C SER A 76 16.89 3.98 -10.33
N ASP A 77 15.84 4.79 -10.39
CA ASP A 77 15.77 5.97 -9.53
C ASP A 77 15.77 5.46 -8.09
N SER A 78 16.90 5.63 -7.41
CA SER A 78 17.06 5.17 -6.04
C SER A 78 16.17 6.02 -5.14
N LEU A 79 14.96 5.52 -4.84
CA LEU A 79 14.07 6.10 -3.84
C LEU A 79 14.84 6.36 -2.55
N MET A 80 14.84 7.60 -2.10
CA MET A 80 15.51 7.98 -0.87
C MET A 80 14.53 7.90 0.31
N PRO A 81 15.01 7.76 1.56
CA PRO A 81 14.15 7.69 2.74
C PRO A 81 13.21 8.89 2.91
N HIS A 82 13.54 10.04 2.33
CA HIS A 82 12.69 11.24 2.35
C HIS A 82 11.51 11.17 1.39
N ASP A 83 11.60 10.36 0.33
CA ASP A 83 10.53 10.14 -0.65
C ASP A 83 9.42 9.27 -0.04
N LEU A 84 9.80 8.28 0.78
CA LEU A 84 8.86 7.42 1.50
C LEU A 84 8.00 8.17 2.55
N ARG A 85 8.41 9.38 2.93
CA ARG A 85 7.66 10.26 3.85
C ARG A 85 6.66 11.17 3.11
N HIS A 86 6.40 10.94 1.83
CA HIS A 86 5.48 11.77 1.05
C HIS A 86 4.05 11.70 1.62
N PRO A 87 3.30 12.81 1.63
CA PRO A 87 1.91 12.81 2.07
C PRO A 87 1.02 11.87 1.24
N GLU A 88 1.33 11.69 -0.04
CA GLU A 88 0.62 10.77 -0.94
C GLU A 88 0.99 9.30 -0.74
N LEU A 89 2.08 9.05 0.00
CA LEU A 89 2.55 7.73 0.43
C LEU A 89 2.23 7.38 1.89
N THR A 90 1.87 8.35 2.73
CA THR A 90 1.53 8.10 4.14
C THR A 90 0.11 8.53 4.53
N GLY A 91 -0.57 9.31 3.69
CA GLY A 91 -1.92 9.82 3.94
C GLY A 91 -1.98 10.96 4.95
N MET A 92 -0.82 11.47 5.37
CA MET A 92 -0.67 12.49 6.39
C MET A 92 0.44 13.48 5.98
N SER A 93 0.35 14.73 6.44
CA SER A 93 1.42 15.69 6.17
C SER A 93 2.75 15.26 6.81
N ARG A 94 3.87 15.69 6.24
CA ARG A 94 5.21 15.40 6.79
C ARG A 94 5.36 15.85 8.25
N LYS A 95 4.67 16.94 8.62
CA LYS A 95 4.61 17.46 9.99
C LYS A 95 3.79 16.55 10.90
N GLN A 96 2.59 16.16 10.51
CA GLN A 96 1.77 15.20 11.27
C GLN A 96 2.46 13.86 11.46
N LEU A 97 3.19 13.37 10.44
CA LEU A 97 4.01 12.16 10.56
C LEU A 97 5.16 12.35 11.56
N GLY A 98 5.80 13.53 11.58
CA GLY A 98 6.84 13.87 12.56
C GLY A 98 6.29 13.89 13.98
N ASP A 99 5.22 14.63 14.20
CA ASP A 99 4.54 14.76 15.50
C ASP A 99 4.06 13.38 16.02
N LEU A 100 3.52 12.54 15.13
CA LEU A 100 3.13 11.17 15.46
C LEU A 100 4.33 10.28 15.81
N THR A 101 5.43 10.41 15.07
CA THR A 101 6.66 9.66 15.34
C THR A 101 7.21 10.03 16.71
N ASP A 102 7.31 11.32 17.02
CA ASP A 102 7.82 11.80 18.32
C ASP A 102 6.93 11.35 19.48
N ALA A 103 5.60 11.29 19.27
CA ALA A 103 4.66 10.78 20.27
C ALA A 103 4.78 9.26 20.50
N LEU A 104 5.02 8.47 19.45
CA LEU A 104 5.02 7.00 19.50
C LEU A 104 6.36 6.39 19.91
N VAL A 105 7.49 7.05 19.62
CA VAL A 105 8.83 6.53 19.90
C VAL A 105 9.00 6.14 21.38
N PRO A 106 8.61 6.95 22.38
CA PRO A 106 8.73 6.56 23.79
C PRO A 106 7.96 5.28 24.12
N GLY A 107 6.70 5.17 23.66
CA GLY A 107 5.86 4.00 23.89
C GLY A 107 6.39 2.74 23.21
N LEU A 108 6.96 2.87 22.01
CA LEU A 108 7.60 1.77 21.30
C LEU A 108 8.86 1.28 22.01
N GLU A 109 9.68 2.19 22.54
CA GLU A 109 10.86 1.82 23.31
C GLU A 109 10.50 1.09 24.61
N GLU A 110 9.45 1.54 25.29
CA GLU A 110 8.93 0.89 26.49
C GLU A 110 8.38 -0.51 26.18
N HIS A 111 7.53 -0.65 25.16
CA HIS A 111 6.99 -1.95 24.74
C HIS A 111 8.11 -2.95 24.40
N ARG A 112 9.16 -2.49 23.70
CA ARG A 112 10.32 -3.33 23.37
C ARG A 112 11.12 -3.73 24.61
N GLU A 113 11.27 -2.85 25.58
CA GLU A 113 11.96 -3.20 26.83
C GLU A 113 11.11 -4.18 27.65
N GLN A 114 9.79 -4.05 27.69
CA GLN A 114 8.87 -5.02 28.32
C GLN A 114 8.99 -6.41 27.69
N VAL A 115 8.95 -6.51 26.34
CA VAL A 115 9.12 -7.79 25.63
C VAL A 115 10.48 -8.41 25.92
N ARG A 116 11.56 -7.61 25.94
CA ARG A 116 12.89 -8.11 26.28
C ARG A 116 13.00 -8.52 27.75
N HIS A 117 12.36 -7.79 28.65
CA HIS A 117 12.32 -8.13 30.07
C HIS A 117 11.63 -9.48 30.28
N ALA A 118 10.46 -9.68 29.66
CA ALA A 118 9.74 -10.96 29.69
C ALA A 118 10.57 -12.12 29.13
N ALA A 119 11.25 -11.90 27.99
CA ALA A 119 12.12 -12.92 27.40
C ALA A 119 13.38 -13.22 28.24
N ARG A 120 13.92 -12.22 28.95
CA ARG A 120 15.09 -12.38 29.84
C ARG A 120 14.73 -12.91 31.22
N GLY A 121 13.46 -12.83 31.63
CA GLY A 121 13.00 -13.23 32.97
C GLY A 121 13.54 -12.35 34.10
N GLY A 122 13.97 -11.12 33.82
CA GLY A 122 14.56 -10.25 34.85
C GLY A 122 15.18 -8.95 34.33
N PRO A 123 15.75 -8.14 35.23
CA PRO A 123 16.26 -6.82 34.92
C PRO A 123 17.45 -6.87 33.96
N ARG A 124 17.63 -5.74 33.27
CA ARG A 124 18.69 -5.54 32.30
C ARG A 124 20.08 -5.65 32.96
N ARG A 125 20.98 -6.41 32.33
CA ARG A 125 22.37 -6.63 32.80
C ARG A 125 23.37 -5.59 32.28
N VAL A 126 23.02 -4.81 31.25
CA VAL A 126 23.91 -3.82 30.59
C VAL A 126 23.13 -2.55 30.24
N ALA A 127 23.75 -1.37 30.39
CA ALA A 127 23.13 -0.05 30.19
C ALA A 127 22.29 0.10 28.89
N ARG A 128 21.28 0.98 28.92
CA ARG A 128 20.39 1.25 27.77
C ARG A 128 21.21 1.67 26.55
N GLY A 129 20.95 1.07 25.40
CA GLY A 129 21.68 1.33 24.14
C GLY A 129 22.88 0.44 23.86
N THR A 130 23.33 -0.42 24.79
CA THR A 130 24.43 -1.37 24.53
C THR A 130 23.95 -2.59 23.75
N GLY A 131 24.70 -2.97 22.71
CA GLY A 131 24.45 -4.15 21.88
C GLY A 131 24.30 -3.80 20.40
N ARG A 132 23.90 -4.80 19.60
CA ARG A 132 23.67 -4.61 18.17
C ARG A 132 22.48 -3.66 17.96
N LYS A 133 22.70 -2.58 17.21
CA LYS A 133 21.64 -1.65 16.82
C LYS A 133 20.62 -2.39 15.94
N PRO A 134 19.31 -2.12 16.11
CA PRO A 134 18.30 -2.70 15.24
C PRO A 134 18.51 -2.22 13.80
N THR A 135 18.23 -3.08 12.83
CA THR A 135 18.33 -2.77 11.38
C THR A 135 17.36 -1.66 10.96
N LEU A 136 16.20 -1.55 11.64
CA LEU A 136 15.24 -0.46 11.46
C LEU A 136 15.29 0.45 12.69
N THR A 137 15.38 1.76 12.45
CA THR A 137 15.25 2.75 13.54
C THR A 137 13.80 2.77 14.06
N PRO A 138 13.55 3.25 15.29
CA PRO A 138 12.18 3.39 15.81
C PRO A 138 11.27 4.19 14.87
N ALA A 139 11.79 5.26 14.27
CA ALA A 139 11.07 6.07 13.29
C ALA A 139 10.74 5.27 12.01
N ASP A 140 11.70 4.50 11.48
CA ASP A 140 11.46 3.66 10.30
C ASP A 140 10.46 2.55 10.57
N GLN A 141 10.43 2.00 11.78
CA GLN A 141 9.43 0.99 12.16
C GLN A 141 8.01 1.54 12.12
N ILE A 142 7.83 2.79 12.55
CA ILE A 142 6.54 3.49 12.49
C ILE A 142 6.17 3.77 11.02
N LEU A 143 7.11 4.31 10.24
CA LEU A 143 6.91 4.59 8.82
C LEU A 143 6.54 3.33 8.03
N VAL A 144 7.31 2.24 8.18
CA VAL A 144 7.04 0.93 7.56
C VAL A 144 5.65 0.42 7.93
N THR A 145 5.24 0.56 9.19
CA THR A 145 3.94 0.07 9.66
C THR A 145 2.81 0.89 9.08
N ILE A 146 2.97 2.21 8.98
CA ILE A 146 2.00 3.09 8.33
C ILE A 146 1.88 2.72 6.85
N LEU A 147 2.99 2.54 6.13
CA LEU A 147 2.99 2.14 4.71
C LEU A 147 2.32 0.77 4.50
N TYR A 148 2.62 -0.19 5.38
CA TYR A 148 2.02 -1.52 5.37
C TYR A 148 0.50 -1.48 5.56
N LEU A 149 0.01 -0.70 6.55
CA LEU A 149 -1.42 -0.56 6.84
C LEU A 149 -2.14 0.29 5.79
N TRP A 150 -1.50 1.31 5.26
CA TRP A 150 -2.16 2.29 4.40
C TRP A 150 -2.27 1.84 2.94
N LYS A 151 -1.27 1.15 2.40
CA LYS A 151 -1.20 0.76 0.98
C LYS A 151 -1.32 -0.74 0.74
N HIS A 152 -1.56 -1.53 1.80
CA HIS A 152 -1.51 -2.99 1.74
C HIS A 152 -0.21 -3.49 1.09
N ALA A 153 0.90 -2.77 1.32
CA ALA A 153 2.16 -3.06 0.68
C ALA A 153 2.65 -4.46 1.05
N LEU A 154 3.11 -5.21 0.05
CA LEU A 154 3.70 -6.53 0.26
C LEU A 154 4.94 -6.39 1.19
N PRO A 155 5.08 -7.23 2.22
CA PRO A 155 6.25 -7.24 3.10
C PRO A 155 7.59 -7.29 2.35
N GLU A 156 7.60 -7.92 1.18
CA GLU A 156 8.75 -8.07 0.29
C GLU A 156 9.19 -6.72 -0.29
N LEU A 157 8.24 -5.91 -0.76
CA LEU A 157 8.51 -4.58 -1.30
C LEU A 157 9.06 -3.64 -0.22
N LEU A 158 8.45 -3.64 0.96
CA LEU A 158 8.97 -2.87 2.11
C LEU A 158 10.35 -3.38 2.56
N GLY A 159 10.60 -4.68 2.45
CA GLY A 159 11.92 -5.26 2.67
C GLY A 159 12.97 -4.66 1.72
N GLN A 160 12.66 -4.58 0.43
CA GLN A 160 13.55 -3.98 -0.57
C GLN A 160 13.80 -2.49 -0.30
N LEU A 161 12.73 -1.72 -0.02
CA LEU A 161 12.83 -0.26 0.22
C LEU A 161 13.66 0.09 1.45
N PHE A 162 13.55 -0.70 2.51
CA PHE A 162 14.26 -0.46 3.78
C PHE A 162 15.53 -1.31 3.92
N ASN A 163 15.99 -1.95 2.85
CA ASN A 163 17.14 -2.86 2.83
C ASN A 163 17.12 -3.89 3.98
N THR A 164 15.95 -4.52 4.17
CA THR A 164 15.66 -5.44 5.27
C THR A 164 14.86 -6.66 4.79
N THR A 165 14.52 -7.55 5.71
CA THR A 165 13.78 -8.78 5.40
C THR A 165 12.28 -8.59 5.66
N ALA A 166 11.43 -9.27 4.88
CA ALA A 166 9.98 -9.33 5.08
C ALA A 166 9.58 -9.75 6.52
N MET A 167 10.40 -10.61 7.15
CA MET A 167 10.20 -11.02 8.55
C MET A 167 10.48 -9.89 9.55
N THR A 168 11.43 -9.00 9.26
CA THR A 168 11.72 -7.80 10.07
C THR A 168 10.58 -6.79 9.94
N ILE A 169 10.03 -6.63 8.74
CA ILE A 169 8.84 -5.80 8.46
C ILE A 169 7.63 -6.34 9.24
N SER A 170 7.33 -7.63 9.11
CA SER A 170 6.21 -8.28 9.81
C SER A 170 6.29 -8.11 11.33
N ARG A 171 7.51 -8.21 11.89
CA ARG A 171 7.72 -8.01 13.33
C ARG A 171 7.53 -6.56 13.75
N ALA A 172 8.02 -5.60 12.96
CA ALA A 172 7.78 -4.18 13.20
C ALA A 172 6.27 -3.86 13.18
N VAL A 173 5.53 -4.39 12.21
CA VAL A 173 4.07 -4.21 12.12
C VAL A 173 3.36 -4.78 13.36
N LYS A 174 3.77 -5.96 13.83
CA LYS A 174 3.20 -6.59 15.03
C LYS A 174 3.44 -5.74 16.29
N ASP A 175 4.62 -5.15 16.42
CA ASP A 175 5.01 -4.36 17.60
C ASP A 175 4.35 -2.97 17.58
N VAL A 176 4.22 -2.33 16.40
CA VAL A 176 3.76 -0.94 16.28
C VAL A 176 2.23 -0.82 16.13
N ARG A 177 1.56 -1.80 15.50
CA ARG A 177 0.11 -1.75 15.26
C ARG A 177 -0.73 -1.49 16.53
N PRO A 178 -0.48 -2.14 17.68
CA PRO A 178 -1.25 -1.88 18.90
C PRO A 178 -1.09 -0.44 19.40
N LEU A 179 0.09 0.16 19.22
CA LEU A 179 0.36 1.54 19.63
C LEU A 179 -0.37 2.54 18.73
N LEU A 180 -0.43 2.28 17.43
CA LEU A 180 -1.22 3.09 16.49
C LEU A 180 -2.72 3.04 16.81
N GLN A 181 -3.23 1.86 17.18
CA GLN A 181 -4.62 1.68 17.61
C GLN A 181 -4.93 2.43 18.90
N ALA A 182 -4.02 2.39 19.88
CA ALA A 182 -4.17 3.11 21.15
C ALA A 182 -4.20 4.64 20.98
N HIS A 183 -3.48 5.17 19.98
CA HIS A 183 -3.50 6.59 19.64
C HIS A 183 -4.65 7.01 18.70
N GLY A 184 -5.56 6.10 18.36
CA GLY A 184 -6.74 6.41 17.53
C GLY A 184 -6.38 6.83 16.10
N VAL A 185 -5.20 6.47 15.61
CA VAL A 185 -4.77 6.83 14.25
C VAL A 185 -5.59 6.04 13.25
N THR A 186 -6.61 6.68 12.69
CA THR A 186 -7.45 6.11 11.63
C THR A 186 -6.77 6.39 10.31
N VAL A 187 -5.91 5.47 9.89
CA VAL A 187 -5.19 5.54 8.61
C VAL A 187 -6.21 5.30 7.49
N PRO A 188 -6.52 6.28 6.62
CA PRO A 188 -7.62 6.17 5.66
C PRO A 188 -7.24 5.19 4.56
N ALA A 189 -7.75 3.95 4.57
CA ALA A 189 -7.33 2.89 3.65
C ALA A 189 -7.16 3.38 2.20
N SER A 190 -5.91 3.37 1.70
CA SER A 190 -5.60 3.70 0.31
C SER A 190 -5.49 2.40 -0.49
N THR A 191 -6.09 2.36 -1.68
CA THR A 191 -6.09 1.17 -2.54
C THR A 191 -5.04 1.23 -3.66
N ALA A 192 -4.13 2.22 -3.63
CA ALA A 192 -2.97 2.21 -4.52
C ALA A 192 -2.04 1.06 -4.14
N ARG A 193 -1.87 0.11 -5.05
CA ARG A 193 -1.00 -1.06 -4.87
C ARG A 193 0.30 -0.83 -5.62
N PHE A 194 1.40 -1.00 -4.91
CA PHE A 194 2.74 -0.97 -5.47
C PHE A 194 3.30 -2.38 -5.43
N HIS A 195 3.85 -2.84 -6.55
CA HIS A 195 4.49 -4.15 -6.67
C HIS A 195 6.00 -4.03 -6.78
N THR A 196 6.50 -2.86 -7.22
CA THR A 196 7.91 -2.57 -7.39
C THR A 196 8.29 -1.20 -6.79
N PRO A 197 9.58 -0.98 -6.46
CA PRO A 197 10.09 0.34 -6.12
C PRO A 197 9.89 1.36 -7.25
N ASP A 198 9.97 0.92 -8.51
CA ASP A 198 9.80 1.79 -9.66
C ASP A 198 8.36 2.32 -9.76
N ASP A 199 7.35 1.52 -9.36
CA ASP A 199 5.95 1.97 -9.29
C ASP A 199 5.79 3.13 -8.29
N ILE A 200 6.55 3.10 -7.18
CA ILE A 200 6.55 4.16 -6.17
C ILE A 200 7.27 5.39 -6.72
N ALA A 201 8.40 5.21 -7.40
CA ALA A 201 9.13 6.31 -8.04
C ALA A 201 8.28 7.01 -9.11
N ALA A 202 7.60 6.24 -9.96
CA ALA A 202 6.68 6.75 -10.98
C ALA A 202 5.46 7.46 -10.36
N PHE A 203 4.95 6.98 -9.24
CA PHE A 203 3.86 7.62 -8.51
C PHE A 203 4.27 8.95 -7.85
N LEU A 204 5.53 9.04 -7.40
CA LEU A 204 6.09 10.26 -6.80
C LEU A 204 6.65 11.24 -7.83
N ALA A 205 6.85 10.79 -9.07
CA ALA A 205 7.36 11.65 -10.14
C ALA A 205 6.41 12.85 -10.29
N PRO A 206 6.92 14.09 -10.22
CA PRO A 206 6.08 15.26 -10.38
C PRO A 206 5.44 15.20 -11.76
N ASP A 207 4.11 15.28 -11.79
CA ASP A 207 3.32 15.30 -13.00
C ASP A 207 3.76 16.51 -13.86
N GLU A 208 4.62 16.29 -14.87
CA GLU A 208 5.05 17.33 -15.83
C GLU A 208 3.88 17.88 -16.66
N THR A 209 2.65 17.37 -16.48
CA THR A 209 1.46 17.86 -17.18
C THR A 209 0.82 19.12 -16.59
N LYS A 210 1.45 19.80 -15.62
CA LYS A 210 1.09 21.20 -15.28
C LYS A 210 1.61 22.19 -16.34
N ILE A 211 1.06 22.13 -17.55
CA ILE A 211 1.19 23.21 -18.54
C ILE A 211 0.19 24.32 -18.20
N LYS A 212 0.75 25.38 -17.59
CA LYS A 212 0.36 26.81 -17.49
C LYS A 212 -1.09 27.19 -17.13
N PRO A 213 -1.28 28.06 -16.10
CA PRO A 213 -2.50 28.85 -16.01
C PRO A 213 -2.50 29.89 -17.15
N ALA A 214 -3.56 29.89 -17.97
CA ALA A 214 -3.84 31.02 -18.86
C ALA A 214 -4.39 32.19 -18.02
N CYS A 215 -3.89 33.38 -18.35
CA CYS A 215 -4.31 34.67 -17.83
C CYS A 215 -5.80 34.97 -18.10
#